data_AF-A0A2N7Q8U0-F1
#
_entry.id   AF-A0A2N7Q8U0-F1
#
_cell.length_a   1.000
_cell.length_b   1.000
_cell.length_c   1.000
_cell.angle_alpha   90.00
_cell.angle_beta   90.00
_cell.angle_gamma   90.00
#
_symmetry.space_group_name_H-M   'P 1'
#
loop_
_entity.id
_entity.type
_entity.pdbx_description
1 polymer ?
#
loop_
_entity_poly.entity_id
_entity_poly.type
_entity_poly.pdbx_seq_one_letter_code
_entity_poly.pdbx_strand_id
1 'polypeptide(L)'
;NYPSVGIKIKQDELPDETDAKGYSLYKNLLSQITLKEHTAHVVRFSIDLAKTNFQSPETHIPKILTVALYHDLGKIPDFKLVFNNQVHPFVSGDILSQVAKKNENPPFWIDEAIQIVKEHHLPGEQNIYKKILREADKKARTLEISTKLSGFAIKNLEDWFSPEEFLRKLAPLVNDDRFGNKWYAFSFKNVVFLRLDRLLDLLDQIRQEKQIISPELLSEEDRDKVIIKIVQILVDKDLLVLPSQKHPQTKIIKKLPKFTVILRDGKSFSLYLLPIKITAFTKEEIESMEKKKAISTLSSSIAEVKLSN
;
A
#
# COMPACT_ATOMS: atom_id res chain seq x y z
N ASN A 1 -19.11 39.89 -9.38
CA ASN A 1 -17.93 40.74 -9.13
C ASN A 1 -17.12 40.17 -7.98
N TYR A 2 -16.14 39.33 -8.29
CA TYR A 2 -15.08 38.97 -7.33
C TYR A 2 -13.90 39.90 -7.57
N PRO A 3 -13.20 40.38 -6.52
CA PRO A 3 -12.00 41.16 -6.70
C PRO A 3 -10.94 40.27 -7.35
N SER A 4 -10.46 40.70 -8.52
CA SER A 4 -9.28 40.17 -9.16
C SER A 4 -8.07 40.42 -8.25
N VAL A 5 -7.73 39.43 -7.41
CA VAL A 5 -6.44 39.40 -6.73
C VAL A 5 -5.41 39.04 -7.79
N GLY A 6 -4.84 40.09 -8.39
CA GLY A 6 -3.72 39.98 -9.30
C GLY A 6 -2.49 39.48 -8.56
N ILE A 7 -2.30 38.17 -8.52
CA ILE A 7 -1.00 37.56 -8.28
C ILE A 7 -0.78 36.57 -9.43
N LYS A 8 0.06 36.96 -10.39
CA LYS A 8 0.60 36.05 -11.39
C LYS A 8 1.58 35.11 -10.68
N ILE A 9 1.08 34.07 -10.04
CA ILE A 9 1.88 32.88 -9.74
C ILE A 9 1.74 31.97 -10.95
N LYS A 10 2.86 31.57 -11.55
CA LYS A 10 2.86 30.57 -12.62
C LYS A 10 2.18 29.30 -12.09
N GLN A 11 0.94 29.05 -12.52
CA GLN A 11 0.14 27.88 -12.14
C GLN A 11 0.80 26.53 -12.54
N ASP A 12 1.84 26.57 -13.37
CA ASP A 12 2.48 25.39 -13.94
C ASP A 12 3.62 24.78 -13.09
N GLU A 13 3.97 25.32 -11.91
CA GLU A 13 5.19 24.91 -11.18
C GLU A 13 4.96 24.48 -9.71
N LEU A 14 3.73 24.11 -9.33
CA LEU A 14 3.47 23.66 -7.94
C LEU A 14 3.69 22.15 -7.78
N PRO A 15 4.56 21.73 -6.84
CA PRO A 15 4.83 20.34 -6.58
C PRO A 15 3.61 19.68 -5.93
N ASP A 16 3.31 18.47 -6.37
CA ASP A 16 2.22 17.67 -5.82
C ASP A 16 2.56 17.16 -4.40
N GLU A 17 1.83 17.62 -3.38
CA GLU A 17 1.97 17.11 -2.02
C GLU A 17 1.48 15.65 -1.96
N THR A 18 2.40 14.72 -1.76
CA THR A 18 2.10 13.28 -1.68
C THR A 18 1.40 12.96 -0.35
N ASP A 19 0.07 12.82 -0.38
CA ASP A 19 -0.74 12.46 0.80
C ASP A 19 -0.72 10.96 1.14
N ALA A 20 -0.10 10.12 0.32
CA ALA A 20 0.03 8.70 0.63
C ALA A 20 1.37 8.41 1.35
N LYS A 21 1.28 8.00 2.62
CA LYS A 21 2.43 7.52 3.42
C LYS A 21 3.27 6.44 2.71
N GLY A 22 2.65 5.72 1.77
CA GLY A 22 3.26 4.66 0.95
C GLY A 22 4.29 5.15 -0.09
N TYR A 23 4.25 6.43 -0.45
CA TYR A 23 5.22 7.04 -1.36
C TYR A 23 6.32 7.83 -0.64
N SER A 24 6.41 7.74 0.69
CA SER A 24 7.36 8.53 1.50
C SER A 24 8.81 8.39 1.03
N LEU A 25 9.22 7.22 0.54
CA LEU A 25 10.54 6.97 -0.03
C LEU A 25 10.80 7.77 -1.33
N TYR A 26 9.75 8.09 -2.08
CA TYR A 26 9.80 8.80 -3.36
C TYR A 26 9.34 10.25 -3.25
N LYS A 27 9.14 10.78 -2.04
CA LYS A 27 8.61 12.12 -1.81
C LYS A 27 9.39 13.21 -2.56
N ASN A 28 10.72 13.17 -2.50
CA ASN A 28 11.59 14.16 -3.16
C ASN A 28 11.52 14.09 -4.70
N LEU A 29 11.20 12.91 -5.25
CA LEU A 29 11.05 12.71 -6.67
C LEU A 29 9.68 13.20 -7.12
N LEU A 30 8.62 12.80 -6.41
CA LEU A 30 7.25 13.18 -6.70
C LEU A 30 7.01 14.67 -6.47
N SER A 31 7.73 15.31 -5.56
CA SER A 31 7.71 16.77 -5.42
C SER A 31 8.32 17.53 -6.61
N GLN A 32 8.81 16.85 -7.65
CA GLN A 32 9.22 17.49 -8.90
C GLN A 32 8.15 17.34 -10.00
N ILE A 33 7.06 16.61 -9.71
CA ILE A 33 5.93 16.45 -10.61
C ILE A 33 4.91 17.52 -10.27
N THR A 34 4.49 18.26 -11.29
CA THR A 34 3.47 19.29 -11.13
C THR A 34 2.09 18.65 -11.03
N LEU A 35 1.16 19.32 -10.33
CA LEU A 35 -0.23 18.86 -10.26
C LEU A 35 -0.87 18.69 -11.66
N LYS A 36 -0.49 19.55 -12.61
CA LYS A 36 -0.95 19.49 -14.01
C LYS A 36 -0.46 18.23 -14.72
N GLU A 37 0.82 17.91 -14.61
CA GLU A 37 1.40 16.70 -15.19
C GLU A 37 0.77 15.45 -14.59
N HIS A 38 0.65 15.41 -13.26
CA HIS A 38 0.00 14.31 -12.56
C HIS A 38 -1.44 14.12 -13.05
N THR A 39 -2.25 15.18 -13.05
CA THR A 39 -3.63 15.14 -13.53
C THR A 39 -3.72 14.67 -14.99
N ALA A 40 -2.80 15.09 -15.86
CA ALA A 40 -2.76 14.64 -17.25
C ALA A 40 -2.46 13.14 -17.38
N HIS A 41 -1.55 12.61 -16.57
CA HIS A 41 -1.30 11.17 -16.50
C HIS A 41 -2.52 10.40 -15.98
N VAL A 42 -3.15 10.87 -14.90
CA VAL A 42 -4.37 10.25 -14.34
C VAL A 42 -5.49 10.22 -15.37
N VAL A 43 -5.72 11.32 -16.08
CA VAL A 43 -6.72 11.39 -17.16
C VAL A 43 -6.43 10.37 -18.25
N ARG A 44 -5.17 10.29 -18.73
CA ARG A 44 -4.77 9.34 -19.76
C ARG A 44 -5.03 7.89 -19.33
N PHE A 45 -4.55 7.50 -18.15
CA PHE A 45 -4.77 6.15 -17.64
C PHE A 45 -6.24 5.86 -17.35
N SER A 46 -7.02 6.86 -16.92
CA SER A 46 -8.46 6.71 -16.70
C SER A 46 -9.21 6.39 -17.99
N ILE A 47 -8.85 7.03 -19.11
CA ILE A 47 -9.42 6.72 -20.43
C ILE A 47 -9.04 5.29 -20.86
N ASP A 48 -7.77 4.90 -20.70
CA ASP A 48 -7.32 3.55 -21.07
C ASP A 48 -8.01 2.46 -20.23
N LEU A 49 -8.23 2.73 -18.94
CA LEU A 49 -9.00 1.87 -18.05
C LEU A 49 -10.48 1.83 -18.44
N ALA A 50 -11.09 2.94 -18.86
CA ALA A 50 -12.46 2.94 -19.35
C ALA A 50 -12.63 2.02 -20.56
N LYS A 51 -11.69 2.06 -21.51
CA LYS A 51 -11.70 1.23 -22.72
C LYS A 51 -11.59 -0.27 -22.44
N THR A 52 -11.01 -0.65 -21.30
CA THR A 52 -10.82 -2.05 -20.92
C THR A 52 -11.89 -2.57 -19.96
N ASN A 53 -12.57 -1.69 -19.21
CA ASN A 53 -13.55 -2.07 -18.20
C ASN A 53 -15.01 -1.94 -18.67
N PHE A 54 -15.27 -1.23 -19.78
CA PHE A 54 -16.62 -1.05 -20.31
C PHE A 54 -16.73 -1.51 -21.76
N GLN A 55 -17.87 -2.11 -22.10
CA GLN A 55 -18.20 -2.48 -23.48
C GLN A 55 -18.44 -1.26 -24.37
N SER A 56 -19.01 -0.19 -23.80
CA SER A 56 -19.27 1.09 -24.49
C SER A 56 -18.58 2.24 -23.76
N PRO A 57 -17.25 2.37 -23.84
CA PRO A 57 -16.48 3.33 -23.04
C PRO A 57 -16.94 4.79 -23.21
N GLU A 58 -17.43 5.15 -24.40
CA GLU A 58 -17.82 6.51 -24.78
C GLU A 58 -18.93 7.08 -23.90
N THR A 59 -19.82 6.24 -23.38
CA THR A 59 -20.91 6.66 -22.48
C THR A 59 -20.41 6.94 -21.05
N HIS A 60 -19.26 6.37 -20.68
CA HIS A 60 -18.67 6.47 -19.35
C HIS A 60 -17.54 7.51 -19.28
N ILE A 61 -16.84 7.74 -20.39
CA ILE A 61 -15.70 8.66 -20.49
C ILE A 61 -16.02 10.07 -19.96
N PRO A 62 -17.18 10.71 -20.23
CA PRO A 62 -17.47 12.04 -19.70
C PRO A 62 -17.38 12.10 -18.17
N LYS A 63 -18.00 11.15 -17.47
CA LYS A 63 -17.93 11.07 -16.01
C LYS A 63 -16.51 10.81 -15.52
N ILE A 64 -15.82 9.85 -16.14
CA ILE A 64 -14.45 9.47 -15.77
C ILE A 64 -13.51 10.66 -15.91
N LEU A 65 -13.62 11.41 -17.00
CA LEU A 65 -12.84 12.63 -17.24
C LEU A 65 -13.15 13.70 -16.20
N THR A 66 -14.43 13.96 -15.91
CA THR A 66 -14.81 14.91 -14.87
C THR A 66 -14.21 14.52 -13.51
N VAL A 67 -14.31 13.26 -13.13
CA VAL A 67 -13.74 12.78 -11.86
C VAL A 67 -12.21 12.95 -11.85
N ALA A 68 -11.51 12.49 -12.89
CA ALA A 68 -10.05 12.55 -12.97
C ALA A 68 -9.51 13.99 -12.97
N LEU A 69 -10.15 14.91 -13.70
CA LEU A 69 -9.75 16.31 -13.77
C LEU A 69 -9.95 17.06 -12.45
N TYR A 70 -10.97 16.69 -11.68
CA TYR A 70 -11.32 17.41 -10.46
C TYR A 70 -10.70 16.83 -9.20
N HIS A 71 -10.29 15.55 -9.18
CA HIS A 71 -10.01 14.82 -7.94
C HIS A 71 -8.98 15.51 -7.01
N ASP A 72 -7.95 16.13 -7.58
CA ASP A 72 -6.85 16.75 -6.85
C ASP A 72 -6.82 18.29 -6.93
N LEU A 73 -7.87 18.95 -7.46
CA LEU A 73 -7.91 20.42 -7.49
C LEU A 73 -7.80 21.03 -6.09
N GLY A 74 -8.34 20.37 -5.07
CA GLY A 74 -8.22 20.78 -3.67
C GLY A 74 -6.79 20.82 -3.12
N LYS A 75 -5.78 20.34 -3.87
CA LYS A 75 -4.37 20.52 -3.51
C LYS A 75 -3.87 21.93 -3.79
N ILE A 76 -4.55 22.69 -4.66
CA ILE A 76 -4.20 24.07 -4.99
C ILE A 76 -4.38 24.95 -3.73
N PRO A 77 -3.32 25.64 -3.25
CA PRO A 77 -3.37 26.41 -2.00
C PRO A 77 -4.51 27.44 -1.94
N ASP A 78 -4.74 28.16 -3.04
CA ASP A 78 -5.80 29.17 -3.13
C ASP A 78 -7.19 28.58 -2.85
N PHE A 79 -7.43 27.33 -3.26
CA PHE A 79 -8.67 26.65 -2.95
C PHE A 79 -8.72 26.18 -1.50
N LYS A 80 -7.62 25.69 -0.91
CA LYS A 80 -7.61 25.33 0.53
C LYS A 80 -7.99 26.52 1.42
N LEU A 81 -7.55 27.74 1.07
CA LEU A 81 -7.90 28.98 1.79
C LEU A 81 -9.39 29.30 1.71
N VAL A 82 -10.02 29.10 0.55
CA VAL A 82 -11.46 29.35 0.34
C VAL A 82 -12.33 28.35 1.11
N PHE A 83 -11.83 27.12 1.31
CA PHE A 83 -12.58 26.02 1.92
C PHE A 83 -12.08 25.66 3.34
N ASN A 84 -11.59 26.64 4.10
CA ASN A 84 -11.22 26.50 5.52
C ASN A 84 -10.26 25.33 5.83
N ASN A 85 -9.26 25.09 4.98
CA ASN A 85 -8.26 24.03 5.17
C ASN A 85 -8.86 22.61 5.33
N GLN A 86 -10.02 22.33 4.74
CA GLN A 86 -10.51 20.94 4.63
C GLN A 86 -9.51 20.07 3.86
N VAL A 87 -9.57 18.74 4.07
CA VAL A 87 -8.75 17.79 3.30
C VAL A 87 -9.16 17.85 1.82
N HIS A 88 -8.17 17.71 0.93
CA HIS A 88 -8.34 18.06 -0.48
C HIS A 88 -9.46 17.31 -1.22
N PRO A 89 -9.85 16.05 -0.92
CA PRO A 89 -10.96 15.42 -1.61
C PRO A 89 -12.28 16.18 -1.43
N PHE A 90 -12.53 16.69 -0.23
CA PHE A 90 -13.76 17.47 0.03
C PHE A 90 -13.72 18.80 -0.72
N VAL A 91 -12.58 19.50 -0.68
CA VAL A 91 -12.36 20.75 -1.42
C VAL A 91 -12.56 20.54 -2.93
N SER A 92 -11.93 19.50 -3.51
CA SER A 92 -12.10 19.10 -4.91
C SER A 92 -13.56 18.85 -5.28
N GLY A 93 -14.29 18.12 -4.43
CA GLY A 93 -15.70 17.81 -4.66
C GLY A 93 -16.60 19.04 -4.55
N ASP A 94 -16.30 19.95 -3.63
CA ASP A 94 -17.04 21.21 -3.49
C ASP A 94 -16.79 22.15 -4.65
N ILE A 95 -15.56 22.21 -5.19
CA ILE A 95 -15.26 22.92 -6.45
C ILE A 95 -16.11 22.36 -7.59
N LEU A 96 -16.16 21.02 -7.75
CA LEU A 96 -16.99 20.40 -8.78
C LEU A 96 -18.47 20.73 -8.58
N SER A 97 -18.97 20.69 -7.34
CA SER A 97 -20.34 21.07 -7.01
C SER A 97 -20.66 22.52 -7.37
N GLN A 98 -19.74 23.46 -7.11
CA GLN A 98 -19.92 24.86 -7.48
C GLN A 98 -19.93 25.07 -9.00
N VAL A 99 -19.10 24.33 -9.74
CA VAL A 99 -19.12 24.38 -11.21
C VAL A 99 -20.42 23.79 -11.76
N ALA A 100 -20.86 22.65 -11.23
CA ALA A 100 -22.10 21.99 -11.63
C ALA A 100 -23.33 22.90 -11.43
N LYS A 101 -23.41 23.63 -10.30
CA LYS A 101 -24.50 24.57 -10.00
C LYS A 101 -24.61 25.75 -10.98
N LYS A 102 -23.54 26.05 -11.74
CA LYS A 102 -23.56 27.10 -12.78
C LYS A 102 -24.12 26.60 -14.11
N ASN A 103 -24.27 25.28 -14.27
CA ASN A 103 -24.92 24.70 -15.44
C ASN A 103 -26.41 24.55 -15.14
N GLU A 104 -27.26 25.15 -15.98
CA GLU A 104 -28.73 25.06 -15.85
C GLU A 104 -29.24 23.62 -15.99
N ASN A 105 -28.54 22.79 -16.78
CA ASN A 105 -28.87 21.40 -17.03
C ASN A 105 -27.62 20.53 -16.81
N PRO A 106 -27.22 20.29 -15.54
CA PRO A 106 -26.08 19.45 -15.26
C PRO A 106 -26.40 17.99 -15.64
N PRO A 107 -25.40 17.19 -16.03
CA PRO A 107 -25.62 15.78 -16.32
C PRO A 107 -26.24 15.04 -15.12
N PHE A 108 -27.17 14.11 -15.35
CA PHE A 108 -27.87 13.36 -14.29
C PHE A 108 -26.92 12.61 -13.34
N TRP A 109 -25.68 12.37 -13.78
CA TRP A 109 -24.67 11.63 -13.06
C TRP A 109 -23.69 12.51 -12.26
N ILE A 110 -23.87 13.83 -12.26
CA ILE A 110 -22.91 14.78 -11.67
C ILE A 110 -22.76 14.59 -10.15
N ASP A 111 -23.83 14.27 -9.43
CA ASP A 111 -23.79 14.08 -7.98
C ASP A 111 -22.96 12.85 -7.60
N GLU A 112 -23.05 11.78 -8.40
CA GLU A 112 -22.19 10.60 -8.25
C GLU A 112 -20.72 10.96 -8.51
N ALA A 113 -20.43 11.79 -9.53
CA ALA A 113 -19.07 12.24 -9.80
C ALA A 113 -18.49 13.08 -8.64
N ILE A 114 -19.31 13.96 -8.05
CA ILE A 114 -18.93 14.73 -6.85
C ILE A 114 -18.62 13.79 -5.69
N GLN A 115 -19.46 12.77 -5.46
CA GLN A 115 -19.25 11.79 -4.40
C GLN A 115 -17.95 10.99 -4.63
N ILE A 116 -17.70 10.51 -5.85
CA ILE A 116 -16.47 9.80 -6.19
C ILE A 116 -15.23 10.65 -5.89
N VAL A 117 -15.26 11.95 -6.25
CA VAL A 117 -14.18 12.89 -5.95
C VAL A 117 -13.99 13.06 -4.44
N LYS A 118 -15.07 13.24 -3.66
CA LYS A 118 -14.97 13.41 -2.20
C LYS A 118 -14.45 12.17 -1.49
N GLU A 119 -14.72 10.99 -2.04
CA GLU A 119 -14.41 9.72 -1.40
C GLU A 119 -13.18 9.02 -1.98
N HIS A 120 -12.40 9.65 -2.85
CA HIS A 120 -11.34 8.94 -3.59
C HIS A 120 -10.23 8.37 -2.69
N HIS A 121 -10.01 8.92 -1.49
CA HIS A 121 -9.13 8.36 -0.44
C HIS A 121 -9.82 7.43 0.55
N LEU A 122 -11.15 7.32 0.53
CA LEU A 122 -11.87 6.46 1.46
C LEU A 122 -11.80 5.00 0.99
N PRO A 123 -11.55 4.03 1.87
CA PRO A 123 -11.54 2.62 1.51
C PRO A 123 -12.93 2.19 1.00
N GLY A 124 -12.96 1.20 0.10
CA GLY A 124 -14.19 0.64 -0.46
C GLY A 124 -14.28 0.82 -1.99
N GLU A 125 -14.44 -0.30 -2.69
CA GLU A 125 -14.30 -0.41 -4.15
C GLU A 125 -15.59 -0.81 -4.89
N GLN A 126 -16.75 -0.69 -4.24
CA GLN A 126 -18.02 -1.11 -4.86
C GLN A 126 -18.40 -0.27 -6.09
N ASN A 127 -17.86 0.95 -6.22
CA ASN A 127 -18.08 1.81 -7.37
C ASN A 127 -16.94 1.67 -8.40
N ILE A 128 -17.28 1.23 -9.61
CA ILE A 128 -16.32 1.01 -10.71
C ILE A 128 -15.56 2.29 -11.11
N TYR A 129 -16.18 3.46 -11.07
CA TYR A 129 -15.53 4.73 -11.42
C TYR A 129 -14.50 5.14 -10.36
N LYS A 130 -14.81 4.91 -9.07
CA LYS A 130 -13.86 5.10 -7.97
C LYS A 130 -12.66 4.16 -8.12
N LYS A 131 -12.91 2.89 -8.50
CA LYS A 131 -11.86 1.92 -8.80
C LYS A 131 -10.98 2.40 -9.97
N ILE A 132 -11.57 2.87 -11.06
CA ILE A 132 -10.84 3.39 -12.22
C ILE A 132 -9.97 4.59 -11.82
N LEU A 133 -10.51 5.55 -11.07
CA LEU A 133 -9.74 6.72 -10.61
C LEU A 133 -8.52 6.29 -9.79
N ARG A 134 -8.71 5.39 -8.82
CA ARG A 134 -7.63 4.89 -7.95
C ARG A 134 -6.55 4.14 -8.72
N GLU A 135 -6.96 3.26 -9.61
CA GLU A 135 -6.02 2.52 -10.47
C GLU A 135 -5.27 3.46 -11.43
N ALA A 136 -5.94 4.50 -11.94
CA ALA A 136 -5.32 5.51 -12.79
C ALA A 136 -4.30 6.36 -12.01
N ASP A 137 -4.63 6.81 -10.80
CA ASP A 137 -3.72 7.53 -9.89
C ASP A 137 -2.47 6.69 -9.59
N LYS A 138 -2.65 5.43 -9.20
CA LYS A 138 -1.55 4.50 -8.94
C LYS A 138 -0.65 4.29 -10.17
N LYS A 139 -1.25 4.14 -11.35
CA LYS A 139 -0.49 4.04 -12.62
C LYS A 139 0.26 5.32 -12.95
N ALA A 140 -0.34 6.49 -12.73
CA ALA A 140 0.31 7.78 -12.89
C ALA A 140 1.54 7.90 -11.98
N ARG A 141 1.40 7.57 -10.68
CA ARG A 141 2.54 7.57 -9.74
C ARG A 141 3.64 6.60 -10.13
N THR A 142 3.26 5.39 -10.56
CA THR A 142 4.22 4.39 -11.01
C THR A 142 5.02 4.91 -12.21
N LEU A 143 4.33 5.51 -13.18
CA LEU A 143 4.97 6.13 -14.35
C LEU A 143 5.92 7.25 -13.90
N GLU A 144 5.43 8.22 -13.12
CA GLU A 144 6.21 9.35 -12.61
C GLU A 144 7.49 8.90 -11.91
N ILE A 145 7.40 7.92 -11.00
CA ILE A 145 8.54 7.33 -10.31
C ILE A 145 9.50 6.68 -11.30
N SER A 146 9.00 5.85 -12.21
CA SER A 146 9.84 5.13 -13.18
C SER A 146 10.57 6.06 -14.14
N THR A 147 9.96 7.18 -14.54
CA THR A 147 10.58 8.15 -15.45
C THR A 147 11.74 8.90 -14.82
N LYS A 148 11.75 9.00 -13.49
CA LYS A 148 12.78 9.72 -12.72
C LYS A 148 13.81 8.76 -12.09
N LEU A 149 13.47 7.49 -11.87
CA LEU A 149 14.39 6.45 -11.41
C LEU A 149 14.93 5.64 -12.59
N SER A 150 16.03 6.11 -13.18
CA SER A 150 16.77 5.33 -14.18
C SER A 150 17.26 4.01 -13.59
N GLY A 151 17.09 2.92 -14.34
CA GLY A 151 17.61 1.59 -13.97
C GLY A 151 16.67 0.75 -13.11
N PHE A 152 15.52 1.28 -12.70
CA PHE A 152 14.51 0.48 -11.98
C PHE A 152 13.53 -0.20 -12.94
N ALA A 153 13.26 -1.49 -12.71
CA ALA A 153 12.25 -2.23 -13.47
C ALA A 153 10.89 -2.17 -12.77
N ILE A 154 9.81 -1.88 -13.51
CA ILE A 154 8.45 -2.02 -12.99
C ILE A 154 8.06 -3.50 -13.08
N LYS A 155 7.73 -4.11 -11.94
CA LYS A 155 7.32 -5.53 -11.88
C LYS A 155 6.21 -5.71 -10.84
N ASN A 156 5.22 -6.54 -11.14
CA ASN A 156 4.24 -6.94 -10.13
C ASN A 156 4.88 -7.90 -9.13
N LEU A 157 4.30 -8.03 -7.95
CA LEU A 157 4.86 -8.82 -6.87
C LEU A 157 5.25 -10.26 -7.29
N GLU A 158 4.41 -10.93 -8.08
CA GLU A 158 4.64 -12.31 -8.54
C GLU A 158 5.84 -12.44 -9.46
N ASP A 159 6.22 -11.38 -10.17
CA ASP A 159 7.29 -11.40 -11.16
C ASP A 159 8.68 -11.26 -10.54
N TRP A 160 8.76 -10.90 -9.24
CA TRP A 160 10.03 -10.65 -8.59
C TRP A 160 10.18 -11.20 -7.17
N PHE A 161 9.08 -11.47 -6.47
CA PHE A 161 9.13 -12.06 -5.14
C PHE A 161 9.53 -13.53 -5.21
N SER A 162 10.62 -13.90 -4.51
CA SER A 162 11.05 -15.29 -4.33
C SER A 162 10.97 -15.66 -2.86
N PRO A 163 10.19 -16.69 -2.50
CA PRO A 163 10.18 -17.25 -1.14
C PRO A 163 11.57 -17.64 -0.64
N GLU A 164 12.39 -18.23 -1.50
CA GLU A 164 13.73 -18.73 -1.16
C GLU A 164 14.68 -17.58 -0.79
N GLU A 165 14.67 -16.51 -1.57
CA GLU A 165 15.44 -15.30 -1.27
C GLU A 165 14.92 -14.57 -0.04
N PHE A 166 13.60 -14.47 0.10
CA PHE A 166 12.96 -13.89 1.28
C PHE A 166 13.36 -14.63 2.56
N LEU A 167 13.33 -15.96 2.57
CA LEU A 167 13.72 -16.78 3.70
C LEU A 167 15.22 -16.62 4.03
N ARG A 168 16.08 -16.59 3.02
CA ARG A 168 17.53 -16.36 3.18
C ARG A 168 17.84 -14.97 3.77
N LYS A 169 17.06 -13.94 3.40
CA LYS A 169 17.18 -12.59 3.99
C LYS A 169 16.59 -12.51 5.40
N LEU A 170 15.56 -13.30 5.69
CA LEU A 170 14.94 -13.40 7.01
C LEU A 170 15.83 -14.14 8.01
N ALA A 171 16.48 -15.24 7.60
CA ALA A 171 17.28 -16.11 8.45
C ALA A 171 18.27 -15.38 9.38
N PRO A 172 19.08 -14.41 8.91
CA PRO A 172 19.99 -13.68 9.79
C PRO A 172 19.30 -12.79 10.83
N LEU A 173 18.01 -12.48 10.67
CA LEU A 173 17.23 -11.61 11.56
C LEU A 173 16.48 -12.37 12.66
N VAL A 174 16.43 -13.71 12.57
CA VAL A 174 15.76 -14.56 13.56
C VAL A 174 16.58 -14.61 14.85
N ASN A 175 15.91 -14.39 15.98
CA ASN A 175 16.50 -14.32 17.33
C ASN A 175 17.60 -13.24 17.48
N ASP A 176 17.52 -12.19 16.68
CA ASP A 176 18.48 -11.09 16.70
C ASP A 176 18.02 -9.96 17.63
N ASP A 177 18.79 -9.71 18.70
CA ASP A 177 18.50 -8.68 19.71
C ASP A 177 18.91 -7.26 19.27
N ARG A 178 19.54 -7.08 18.10
CA ARG A 178 19.94 -5.75 17.59
C ARG A 178 18.75 -4.82 17.32
N PHE A 179 17.54 -5.36 17.26
CA PHE A 179 16.29 -4.60 17.12
C PHE A 179 15.74 -4.08 18.45
N GLY A 180 16.54 -4.12 19.52
CA GLY A 180 16.19 -3.66 20.87
C GLY A 180 15.19 -4.61 21.54
N ASN A 181 14.27 -4.06 22.34
CA ASN A 181 13.24 -4.84 23.05
C ASN A 181 12.10 -5.36 22.15
N LYS A 182 12.34 -5.46 20.84
CA LYS A 182 11.35 -5.85 19.83
C LYS A 182 11.95 -6.91 18.91
N TRP A 183 11.32 -8.09 18.85
CA TRP A 183 11.67 -9.08 17.84
C TRP A 183 11.48 -8.52 16.43
N TYR A 184 12.35 -8.92 15.50
CA TYR A 184 12.03 -8.92 14.07
C TYR A 184 11.32 -10.22 13.72
N ALA A 185 11.98 -11.34 14.04
CA ALA A 185 11.44 -12.68 14.06
C ALA A 185 12.11 -13.49 15.19
N PHE A 186 11.46 -14.57 15.64
CA PHE A 186 12.01 -15.46 16.67
C PHE A 186 11.65 -16.92 16.40
N SER A 187 12.46 -17.87 16.88
CA SER A 187 12.17 -19.30 16.79
C SER A 187 11.59 -19.85 18.10
N PHE A 188 10.55 -20.68 18.01
CA PHE A 188 9.96 -21.39 19.15
C PHE A 188 9.37 -22.74 18.69
N LYS A 189 9.72 -23.84 19.38
CA LYS A 189 9.23 -25.20 19.14
C LYS A 189 9.11 -25.57 17.64
N ASN A 190 10.22 -25.51 16.92
CA ASN A 190 10.33 -25.83 15.48
C ASN A 190 9.52 -24.93 14.53
N VAL A 191 9.18 -23.71 14.97
CA VAL A 191 8.50 -22.70 14.14
C VAL A 191 9.26 -21.39 14.27
N VAL A 192 9.42 -20.68 13.14
CA VAL A 192 9.91 -19.30 13.11
C VAL A 192 8.71 -18.37 13.00
N PHE A 193 8.56 -17.46 13.94
CA PHE A 193 7.51 -16.46 13.94
C PHE A 193 8.08 -15.13 13.45
N LEU A 194 7.69 -14.70 12.26
CA LEU A 194 7.97 -13.37 11.73
C LEU A 194 6.84 -12.42 12.11
N ARG A 195 7.14 -11.20 12.56
CA ARG A 195 6.09 -10.20 12.73
C ARG A 195 5.66 -9.61 11.40
N LEU A 196 4.36 -9.45 11.21
CA LEU A 196 3.80 -8.96 9.95
C LEU A 196 4.14 -7.49 9.66
N ASP A 197 4.33 -6.65 10.68
CA ASP A 197 4.81 -5.28 10.49
C ASP A 197 6.24 -5.24 9.92
N ARG A 198 7.05 -6.26 10.19
CA ARG A 198 8.42 -6.41 9.69
C ARG A 198 8.52 -7.10 8.34
N LEU A 199 7.49 -7.82 7.94
CA LEU A 199 7.44 -8.48 6.63
C LEU A 199 7.60 -7.48 5.49
N LEU A 200 6.88 -6.35 5.56
CA LEU A 200 6.98 -5.28 4.55
C LEU A 200 8.33 -4.56 4.56
N ASP A 201 8.94 -4.38 5.73
CA ASP A 201 10.31 -3.83 5.82
C ASP A 201 11.32 -4.71 5.05
N LEU A 202 11.24 -6.03 5.24
CA LEU A 202 12.13 -6.99 4.57
C LEU A 202 11.91 -7.00 3.05
N LEU A 203 10.64 -6.94 2.63
CA LEU A 203 10.29 -6.91 1.22
C LEU A 203 10.79 -5.65 0.54
N ASP A 204 10.68 -4.50 1.20
CA ASP A 204 11.16 -3.26 0.65
C ASP A 204 12.68 -3.27 0.46
N GLN A 205 13.42 -3.86 1.41
CA GLN A 205 14.87 -4.08 1.27
C GLN A 205 15.20 -4.94 0.04
N ILE A 206 14.55 -6.10 -0.11
CA ILE A 206 14.77 -7.00 -1.26
C ILE A 206 14.43 -6.28 -2.58
N ARG A 207 13.31 -5.56 -2.60
CA ARG A 207 12.86 -4.80 -3.76
C ARG A 207 13.87 -3.71 -4.16
N GLN A 208 14.40 -2.97 -3.20
CA GLN A 208 15.41 -1.93 -3.45
C GLN A 208 16.72 -2.51 -3.98
N GLU A 209 17.20 -3.62 -3.40
CA GLU A 209 18.40 -4.32 -3.87
C GLU A 209 18.25 -4.79 -5.32
N LYS A 210 17.05 -5.24 -5.70
CA LYS A 210 16.72 -5.63 -7.08
C LYS A 210 16.44 -4.47 -8.03
N GLN A 211 16.43 -3.23 -7.52
CA GLN A 211 16.06 -2.03 -8.27
C GLN A 211 14.66 -2.19 -8.91
N ILE A 212 13.66 -2.58 -8.12
CA ILE A 212 12.29 -2.81 -8.62
C ILE A 212 11.33 -1.76 -8.11
N ILE A 213 10.45 -1.27 -8.98
CA ILE A 213 9.25 -0.54 -8.60
C ILE A 213 8.09 -1.55 -8.63
N SER A 214 7.52 -1.87 -7.47
CA SER A 214 6.34 -2.74 -7.37
C SER A 214 5.13 -1.87 -7.10
N PRO A 215 4.23 -1.65 -8.08
CA PRO A 215 3.11 -0.74 -7.94
C PRO A 215 2.26 -1.02 -6.70
N GLU A 216 2.04 -2.29 -6.36
CA GLU A 216 1.22 -2.70 -5.21
C GLU A 216 1.82 -2.33 -3.85
N LEU A 217 3.14 -2.13 -3.77
CA LEU A 217 3.81 -1.68 -2.54
C LEU A 217 3.83 -0.16 -2.39
N LEU A 218 3.44 0.60 -3.43
CA LEU A 218 3.44 2.05 -3.41
C LEU A 218 2.21 2.64 -2.69
N SER A 219 1.11 1.88 -2.63
CA SER A 219 -0.15 2.29 -2.00
C SER A 219 -0.29 1.68 -0.61
N GLU A 220 -0.55 2.50 0.41
CA GLU A 220 -0.85 2.02 1.77
C GLU A 220 -2.10 1.13 1.82
N GLU A 221 -3.11 1.46 1.00
CA GLU A 221 -4.38 0.73 0.97
C GLU A 221 -4.22 -0.71 0.47
N ASP A 222 -3.19 -0.95 -0.36
CA ASP A 222 -2.91 -2.28 -0.88
C ASP A 222 -1.98 -3.08 0.02
N ARG A 223 -1.46 -2.53 1.14
CA ARG A 223 -0.51 -3.23 2.02
C ARG A 223 -1.09 -4.54 2.56
N ASP A 224 -2.33 -4.53 3.03
CA ASP A 224 -2.97 -5.76 3.53
C ASP A 224 -3.18 -6.78 2.40
N LYS A 225 -3.54 -6.32 1.19
CA LYS A 225 -3.67 -7.19 0.02
C LYS A 225 -2.32 -7.81 -0.37
N VAL A 226 -1.24 -7.03 -0.31
CA VAL A 226 0.12 -7.51 -0.57
C VAL A 226 0.55 -8.51 0.48
N ILE A 227 0.32 -8.25 1.77
CA ILE A 227 0.62 -9.22 2.83
C ILE A 227 -0.14 -10.52 2.58
N ILE A 228 -1.44 -10.46 2.31
CA ILE A 228 -2.27 -11.65 2.02
C ILE A 228 -1.72 -12.42 0.81
N LYS A 229 -1.34 -11.72 -0.26
CA LYS A 229 -0.78 -12.31 -1.47
C LYS A 229 0.55 -13.03 -1.19
N ILE A 230 1.42 -12.46 -0.37
CA ILE A 230 2.69 -13.08 0.04
C ILE A 230 2.45 -14.29 0.91
N VAL A 231 1.56 -14.16 1.90
CA VAL A 231 1.16 -15.29 2.73
C VAL A 231 0.62 -16.41 1.85
N GLN A 232 -0.21 -16.11 0.84
CA GLN A 232 -0.71 -17.11 -0.10
C GLN A 232 0.41 -17.81 -0.87
N ILE A 233 1.37 -17.06 -1.43
CA ILE A 233 2.54 -17.63 -2.11
C ILE A 233 3.32 -18.59 -1.20
N LEU A 234 3.49 -18.22 0.08
CA LEU A 234 4.18 -19.06 1.07
C LEU A 234 3.35 -20.31 1.47
N VAL A 235 2.02 -20.18 1.53
CA VAL A 235 1.11 -21.32 1.74
C VAL A 235 1.17 -22.30 0.57
N ASP A 236 1.18 -21.81 -0.66
CA ASP A 236 1.20 -22.63 -1.87
C ASP A 236 2.51 -23.42 -1.99
N LYS A 237 3.60 -22.89 -1.44
CA LYS A 237 4.91 -23.55 -1.31
C LYS A 237 5.05 -24.43 -0.05
N ASP A 238 3.99 -24.56 0.75
CA ASP A 238 3.97 -25.35 2.00
C ASP A 238 5.01 -24.90 3.04
N LEU A 239 5.34 -23.60 3.08
CA LEU A 239 6.37 -23.02 3.95
C LEU A 239 5.82 -22.59 5.32
N LEU A 240 4.50 -22.52 5.50
CA LEU A 240 3.86 -22.02 6.72
C LEU A 240 3.24 -23.12 7.57
N VAL A 241 3.20 -22.91 8.88
CA VAL A 241 2.39 -23.70 9.81
C VAL A 241 1.00 -23.08 9.87
N LEU A 242 0.05 -23.65 9.13
CA LEU A 242 -1.33 -23.18 9.16
C LEU A 242 -1.96 -23.48 10.52
N PRO A 243 -2.59 -22.49 11.19
CA PRO A 243 -3.38 -22.77 12.38
C PRO A 243 -4.52 -23.72 11.98
N SER A 244 -4.67 -24.84 12.70
CA SER A 244 -5.77 -25.79 12.49
C SER A 244 -7.11 -25.13 12.84
N GLN A 245 -7.71 -24.36 11.93
CA GLN A 245 -9.11 -23.96 12.00
C GLN A 245 -9.77 -24.10 10.62
N LYS A 246 -10.50 -25.22 10.48
CA LYS A 246 -11.71 -25.44 9.67
C LYS A 246 -11.91 -24.49 8.48
N HIS A 247 -11.45 -24.89 7.29
CA HIS A 247 -12.25 -24.86 6.06
C HIS A 247 -11.59 -25.80 5.01
N PRO A 248 -12.14 -27.00 4.77
CA PRO A 248 -11.43 -28.08 4.09
C PRO A 248 -11.45 -28.02 2.55
N GLN A 249 -11.60 -26.87 1.89
CA GLN A 249 -11.62 -26.84 0.41
C GLN A 249 -10.89 -25.67 -0.26
N THR A 250 -10.47 -24.63 0.47
CA THR A 250 -9.70 -23.53 -0.13
C THR A 250 -8.62 -23.06 0.84
N LYS A 251 -7.33 -23.21 0.47
CA LYS A 251 -6.17 -22.66 1.22
C LYS A 251 -6.09 -21.13 1.12
N ILE A 252 -7.21 -20.42 1.12
CA ILE A 252 -7.28 -18.96 0.94
C ILE A 252 -7.23 -18.29 2.30
N ILE A 253 -6.20 -17.47 2.54
CA ILE A 253 -6.06 -16.69 3.78
C ILE A 253 -6.87 -15.40 3.66
N LYS A 254 -7.96 -15.29 4.43
CA LYS A 254 -8.79 -14.07 4.50
C LYS A 254 -8.47 -13.16 5.67
N LYS A 255 -7.80 -13.67 6.71
CA LYS A 255 -7.46 -12.93 7.92
C LYS A 255 -6.10 -13.37 8.45
N LEU A 256 -5.30 -12.40 8.87
CA LEU A 256 -3.96 -12.65 9.41
C LEU A 256 -4.07 -13.12 10.88
N PRO A 257 -3.34 -14.18 11.27
CA PRO A 257 -3.45 -14.74 12.61
C PRO A 257 -2.78 -13.83 13.65
N LYS A 258 -3.47 -13.66 14.77
CA LYS A 258 -2.95 -12.97 15.95
C LYS A 258 -2.48 -13.99 16.97
N PHE A 259 -1.35 -13.74 17.59
CA PHE A 259 -0.74 -14.61 18.59
C PHE A 259 -0.46 -13.86 19.88
N THR A 260 -0.56 -14.57 20.99
CA THR A 260 -0.11 -14.12 22.30
C THR A 260 1.23 -14.79 22.60
N VAL A 261 2.28 -13.99 22.72
CA VAL A 261 3.61 -14.42 23.17
C VAL A 261 3.73 -14.14 24.66
N ILE A 262 4.05 -15.16 25.45
CA ILE A 262 4.18 -15.08 26.91
C ILE A 262 5.64 -15.34 27.28
N LEU A 263 6.23 -14.41 28.03
CA LEU A 263 7.58 -14.53 28.57
C LEU A 263 7.59 -15.24 29.92
N ARG A 264 8.75 -15.76 30.31
CA ARG A 264 8.98 -16.45 31.59
C ARG A 264 8.77 -15.53 32.80
N ASP A 265 8.92 -14.22 32.63
CA ASP A 265 8.65 -13.21 33.67
C ASP A 265 7.15 -12.86 33.78
N GLY A 266 6.29 -13.53 33.01
CA GLY A 266 4.84 -13.32 32.99
C GLY A 266 4.35 -12.21 32.07
N LYS A 267 5.25 -11.41 31.46
CA LYS A 267 4.83 -10.41 30.46
C LYS A 267 4.26 -11.09 29.22
N SER A 268 3.25 -10.46 28.63
CA SER A 268 2.63 -10.97 27.41
C SER A 268 2.49 -9.89 26.34
N PHE A 269 2.57 -10.31 25.08
CA PHE A 269 2.48 -9.46 23.90
C PHE A 269 1.48 -10.05 22.91
N SER A 270 0.55 -9.23 22.42
CA SER A 270 -0.37 -9.63 21.37
C SER A 270 0.12 -9.09 20.03
N LEU A 271 0.53 -10.00 19.14
CA LEU A 271 1.23 -9.68 17.89
C LEU A 271 0.59 -10.39 16.71
N TYR A 272 0.61 -9.75 15.54
CA TYR A 272 0.32 -10.44 14.27
C TYR A 272 1.60 -11.11 13.78
N LEU A 273 1.60 -12.44 13.75
CA LEU A 273 2.78 -13.25 13.43
C LEU A 273 2.50 -14.17 12.26
N LEU A 274 3.51 -14.37 11.43
CA LEU A 274 3.55 -15.36 10.36
C LEU A 274 4.35 -16.58 10.83
N PRO A 275 3.70 -17.74 11.07
CA PRO A 275 4.38 -18.95 11.51
C PRO A 275 4.97 -19.71 10.32
N ILE A 276 6.28 -19.64 10.16
CA ILE A 276 7.06 -20.29 9.12
C ILE A 276 7.62 -21.61 9.67
N LYS A 277 7.53 -22.70 8.90
CA LYS A 277 8.12 -24.00 9.29
C LYS A 277 9.63 -23.85 9.42
N ILE A 278 10.23 -24.40 10.49
CA ILE A 278 11.69 -24.40 10.62
C ILE A 278 12.39 -25.11 9.45
N THR A 279 11.71 -26.08 8.83
CA THR A 279 12.20 -26.83 7.65
C THR A 279 12.27 -25.99 6.37
N ALA A 280 11.76 -24.76 6.39
CA ALA A 280 11.94 -23.81 5.29
C ALA A 280 13.38 -23.24 5.24
N PHE A 281 14.15 -23.43 6.29
CA PHE A 281 15.53 -22.95 6.41
C PHE A 281 16.53 -24.10 6.25
N THR A 282 17.73 -23.77 5.78
CA THR A 282 18.85 -24.71 5.69
C THR A 282 19.35 -25.12 7.07
N LYS A 283 20.08 -26.22 7.15
CA LYS A 283 20.62 -26.72 8.42
C LYS A 283 21.57 -25.70 9.06
N GLU A 284 22.41 -25.06 8.26
CA GLU A 284 23.36 -24.04 8.67
C GLU A 284 22.65 -22.81 9.25
N GLU A 285 21.55 -22.38 8.62
CA GLU A 285 20.72 -21.28 9.12
C GLU A 285 20.08 -21.65 10.46
N ILE A 286 19.52 -22.86 10.60
CA ILE A 286 18.91 -23.32 11.85
C ILE A 286 19.94 -23.35 12.99
N GLU A 287 21.13 -23.89 12.74
CA GLU A 287 22.22 -23.90 13.72
C GLU A 287 22.63 -22.48 14.14
N SER A 288 22.66 -21.53 13.20
CA SER A 288 22.91 -20.12 13.47
C SER A 288 21.81 -19.49 14.35
N MET A 289 20.54 -19.79 14.06
CA MET A 289 19.40 -19.30 14.84
C MET A 289 19.42 -19.78 16.28
N GLU A 290 19.78 -21.05 16.52
CA GLU A 290 19.88 -21.61 17.87
C GLU A 290 21.05 -21.02 18.65
N LYS A 291 22.20 -20.79 18.00
CA LYS A 291 23.33 -20.05 18.61
C LYS A 291 22.92 -18.65 19.05
N LYS A 292 22.21 -17.91 18.20
CA LYS A 292 21.68 -16.57 18.54
C LYS A 292 20.64 -16.63 19.66
N LYS A 293 19.76 -17.63 19.64
CA LYS A 293 18.75 -17.82 20.69
C LYS A 293 19.36 -18.05 22.06
N ALA A 294 20.46 -18.80 22.14
CA ALA A 294 21.14 -19.11 23.39
C ALA A 294 21.69 -17.87 24.10
N ILE A 295 22.09 -16.85 23.33
CA ILE A 295 22.61 -15.58 23.85
C ILE A 295 21.56 -14.45 23.87
N SER A 296 20.43 -14.63 23.18
CA SER A 296 19.34 -13.66 23.12
C SER A 296 18.62 -13.60 24.46
N THR A 297 18.50 -12.40 25.03
CA THR A 297 17.75 -12.18 26.29
C THR A 297 16.24 -12.26 26.06
N LEU A 298 15.79 -11.83 24.88
CA LEU A 298 14.38 -11.70 24.55
C LEU A 298 13.81 -13.01 24.00
N SER A 299 14.54 -13.72 23.15
CA SER A 299 14.04 -14.96 22.52
C SER A 299 14.16 -16.18 23.44
N SER A 300 15.18 -16.22 24.30
CA SER A 300 15.34 -17.29 25.30
C SER A 300 14.31 -17.20 26.44
N SER A 301 13.77 -15.99 26.69
CA SER A 301 12.76 -15.76 27.73
C SER A 301 11.34 -16.10 27.29
N ILE A 302 11.11 -16.51 26.04
CA ILE A 302 9.78 -16.95 25.57
C ILE A 302 9.42 -18.27 26.27
N ALA A 303 8.34 -18.26 27.03
CA ALA A 303 7.77 -19.45 27.66
C ALA A 303 6.74 -20.12 26.75
N GLU A 304 5.91 -19.31 26.08
CA GLU A 304 4.76 -19.81 25.33
C GLU A 304 4.36 -18.90 24.17
N VAL A 305 3.79 -19.50 23.12
CA VAL A 305 3.18 -18.80 21.98
C VAL A 305 1.83 -19.46 21.70
N LYS A 306 0.74 -18.70 21.79
CA LYS A 306 -0.64 -19.17 21.55
C LYS A 306 -1.28 -18.41 20.42
N LEU A 307 -2.10 -19.09 19.61
CA LEU A 307 -3.04 -18.38 18.74
C LEU A 307 -4.05 -17.65 19.63
N SER A 308 -4.27 -16.36 19.38
CA SER A 308 -5.32 -15.59 20.03
C SER A 308 -6.67 -15.98 19.43
N ASN A 309 -7.68 -16.18 20.28
CA ASN A 309 -9.07 -16.35 19.86
C ASN A 309 -9.64 -15.06 19.25
#